data_AF-A0A9E5ADK7-F1
#
_entry.id   AF-A0A9E5ADK7-F1
#
_cell.length_a   1.000
_cell.length_b   1.000
_cell.length_c   1.000
_cell.angle_alpha   90.00
_cell.angle_beta   90.00
_cell.angle_gamma   90.00
#
_symmetry.space_group_name_H-M   'P 1'
#
loop_
_entity.id
_entity.type
_entity.pdbx_description
1 polymer ?
#
loop_
_entity_poly.entity_id
_entity_poly.type
_entity_poly.pdbx_seq_one_letter_code
_entity_poly.pdbx_strand_id
1 'polypeptide(L)'
;MKNFTSILIFSALVPVACAVAVAADTSAPAPQVGAAATPAVAIELFVDEPWLSAIRDGKKTVEGRAGPRQEFAGWIGQTAKFYSAKQALLVRIIDVHHYATLSEFLTAEGWQNAAPHLSSLQATEKAYLEFYPGDYIRDHGGMNGIMISLQP
;
A
#
# COMPACT_ATOMS: atom_id res chain seq x y z
N MET A 1 6.09 64.76 52.66
CA MET A 1 6.56 64.11 53.90
C MET A 1 7.83 63.35 53.55
N LYS A 2 8.97 63.94 53.90
CA LYS A 2 9.91 63.45 54.93
C LYS A 2 10.52 62.10 54.53
N ASN A 3 11.73 62.08 53.97
CA ASN A 3 13.03 62.00 54.68
C ASN A 3 13.61 60.59 54.39
N PHE A 4 14.89 60.28 54.22
CA PHE A 4 16.19 60.93 54.44
C PHE A 4 17.27 60.03 53.79
N THR A 5 18.43 60.62 53.44
CA THR A 5 19.80 60.06 53.61
C THR A 5 20.19 58.82 52.81
N SER A 6 21.01 58.85 51.74
CA SER A 6 22.38 59.38 51.53
C SER A 6 23.48 58.66 52.34
N ILE A 7 24.45 58.06 51.64
CA ILE A 7 25.87 57.76 51.96
C ILE A 7 26.27 56.57 51.04
N LEU A 8 26.95 56.80 49.92
CA LEU A 8 28.39 57.02 49.72
C LEU A 8 29.23 55.72 49.84
N ILE A 9 29.82 55.34 48.69
CA ILE A 9 31.27 55.15 48.47
C ILE A 9 31.78 53.75 48.01
N PHE A 10 32.63 53.87 46.97
CA PHE A 10 33.72 53.04 46.42
C PHE A 10 33.43 51.93 45.40
N SER A 11 33.96 52.20 44.18
CA SER A 11 35.00 51.43 43.45
C SER A 11 34.95 49.90 43.52
N ALA A 12 35.16 49.14 42.45
CA ALA A 12 35.82 49.42 41.19
C ALA A 12 35.30 48.44 40.12
N LEU A 13 35.45 48.89 38.89
CA LEU A 13 35.43 48.16 37.64
C LEU A 13 36.33 46.92 37.68
N VAL A 14 35.79 45.73 37.36
CA VAL A 14 36.52 44.63 36.71
C VAL A 14 35.55 43.92 35.77
N PRO A 15 35.81 43.85 34.44
CA PRO A 15 35.00 43.09 33.51
C PRO A 15 35.70 41.77 33.16
N VAL A 16 35.07 40.62 33.37
CA VAL A 16 35.54 39.38 32.72
C VAL A 16 34.36 38.44 32.43
N ALA A 17 34.28 38.10 31.14
CA ALA A 17 33.73 36.90 30.51
C ALA A 17 32.20 36.68 30.48
N CYS A 18 31.68 36.85 29.26
CA CYS A 18 30.64 36.02 28.66
C CYS A 18 30.78 34.53 29.03
N ALA A 19 29.69 33.96 29.55
CA ALA A 19 29.23 32.63 29.16
C ALA A 19 27.77 32.47 29.58
N VAL A 20 26.89 32.39 28.58
CA VAL A 20 25.47 32.08 28.73
C VAL A 20 25.34 30.61 29.10
N ALA A 21 24.89 30.31 30.32
CA ALA A 21 24.45 28.97 30.70
C ALA A 21 22.94 28.86 30.45
N VAL A 22 22.58 28.22 29.34
CA VAL A 22 21.22 27.81 29.00
C VAL A 22 20.78 26.73 29.98
N ALA A 23 19.63 26.94 30.62
CA ALA A 23 18.98 25.96 31.47
C ALA A 23 18.63 24.69 30.67
N ALA A 24 18.92 23.54 31.25
CA ALA A 24 18.59 22.24 30.69
C ALA A 24 17.06 22.06 30.62
N ASP A 25 16.54 22.00 29.40
CA ASP A 25 15.21 21.48 29.09
C ASP A 25 15.29 19.94 29.13
N THR A 26 14.87 19.35 30.23
CA THR A 26 14.63 17.90 30.32
C THR A 26 13.27 17.58 29.73
N SER A 27 13.17 17.64 28.41
CA SER A 27 12.13 16.95 27.64
C SER A 27 12.81 15.79 26.90
N ALA A 28 12.71 14.60 27.48
CA ALA A 28 13.09 13.38 26.77
C ALA A 28 12.20 13.28 25.51
N PRO A 29 12.78 13.19 24.30
CA PRO A 29 11.97 12.97 23.11
C PRO A 29 11.35 11.58 23.20
N ALA A 30 10.03 11.51 23.02
CA ALA A 30 9.31 10.27 22.80
C ALA A 30 10.02 9.45 21.71
N PRO A 31 10.04 8.10 21.81
CA PRO A 31 10.65 7.27 20.78
C PRO A 31 10.04 7.63 19.44
N GLN A 32 10.88 8.16 18.55
CA GLN A 32 10.57 8.37 17.15
C GLN A 32 10.27 6.98 16.59
N VAL A 33 8.98 6.64 16.48
CA VAL A 33 8.53 5.46 15.75
C VAL A 33 9.03 5.69 14.33
N GLY A 34 10.11 4.98 13.98
CA GLY A 34 10.72 5.09 12.67
C GLY A 34 9.62 4.91 11.62
N ALA A 35 9.40 5.94 10.82
CA ALA A 35 8.46 5.87 9.70
C ALA A 35 8.83 4.63 8.90
N ALA A 36 7.95 3.63 8.90
CA ALA A 36 8.12 2.44 8.08
C ALA A 36 8.36 2.95 6.65
N ALA A 37 9.50 2.58 6.06
CA ALA A 37 9.81 2.98 4.70
C ALA A 37 8.66 2.55 3.81
N THR A 38 7.99 3.50 3.16
CA THR A 38 6.90 3.20 2.23
C THR A 38 7.43 2.19 1.21
N PRO A 39 6.83 1.00 1.10
CA PRO A 39 7.33 -0.01 0.17
C PRO A 39 7.30 0.57 -1.24
N ALA A 40 8.43 0.45 -1.95
CA ALA A 40 8.50 0.90 -3.33
C ALA A 40 7.43 0.18 -4.16
N VAL A 41 6.57 0.95 -4.82
CA VAL A 41 5.52 0.43 -5.70
C VAL A 41 6.17 0.10 -7.04
N ALA A 42 6.22 -1.18 -7.39
CA ALA A 42 6.81 -1.65 -8.63
C ALA A 42 5.78 -1.79 -9.77
N ILE A 43 4.50 -1.94 -9.41
CA ILE A 43 3.41 -2.28 -10.33
C ILE A 43 2.20 -1.41 -9.99
N GLU A 44 1.58 -0.80 -11.00
CA GLU A 44 0.31 -0.09 -10.85
C GLU A 44 -0.75 -0.72 -11.76
N LEU A 45 -1.89 -1.11 -11.20
CA LEU A 45 -2.98 -1.73 -11.95
C LEU A 45 -4.32 -1.07 -11.65
N PHE A 46 -5.03 -0.69 -12.71
CA PHE A 46 -6.42 -0.32 -12.60
C PHE A 46 -7.28 -1.56 -12.36
N VAL A 47 -8.20 -1.47 -11.40
CA VAL A 47 -9.15 -2.51 -11.01
C VAL A 47 -10.51 -1.86 -10.80
N ASP A 48 -11.52 -2.31 -11.55
CA ASP A 48 -12.87 -1.77 -11.49
C ASP A 48 -13.57 -2.05 -10.17
N GLU A 49 -14.58 -1.23 -9.86
CA GLU A 49 -15.54 -1.57 -8.81
C GLU A 49 -16.58 -2.57 -9.35
N PRO A 50 -17.04 -3.55 -8.55
CA PRO A 50 -16.79 -3.73 -7.12
C PRO A 50 -15.56 -4.61 -6.79
N TRP A 51 -14.73 -4.96 -7.77
CA TRP A 51 -13.58 -5.85 -7.59
C TRP A 51 -12.55 -5.26 -6.63
N LEU A 52 -12.20 -3.98 -6.77
CA LEU A 52 -11.23 -3.35 -5.86
C LEU A 52 -11.76 -3.27 -4.43
N SER A 53 -13.03 -2.91 -4.23
CA SER A 53 -13.66 -2.97 -2.90
C SER A 53 -13.65 -4.38 -2.31
N ALA A 54 -13.84 -5.42 -3.12
CA ALA A 54 -13.75 -6.80 -2.63
C ALA A 54 -12.34 -7.19 -2.17
N ILE A 55 -11.29 -6.61 -2.76
CA ILE A 55 -9.89 -6.79 -2.31
C ILE A 55 -9.68 -6.08 -0.98
N ARG A 56 -10.12 -4.82 -0.86
CA ARG A 56 -10.06 -4.05 0.39
C ARG A 56 -10.72 -4.80 1.55
N ASP A 57 -11.87 -5.42 1.28
CA ASP A 57 -12.64 -6.16 2.28
C ASP A 57 -12.07 -7.57 2.55
N GLY A 58 -10.95 -7.94 1.91
CA GLY A 58 -10.27 -9.23 2.09
C GLY A 58 -11.01 -10.44 1.49
N LYS A 59 -12.03 -10.20 0.66
CA LYS A 59 -12.86 -11.25 0.06
C LYS A 59 -12.31 -11.75 -1.27
N LYS A 60 -11.70 -10.85 -2.05
CA LYS A 60 -11.02 -11.17 -3.31
C LYS A 60 -9.53 -11.29 -3.03
N THR A 61 -8.98 -12.48 -3.24
CA THR A 61 -7.58 -12.84 -2.96
C THR A 61 -6.81 -13.24 -4.22
N VAL A 62 -7.50 -13.35 -5.36
CA VAL A 62 -6.91 -13.70 -6.65
C VAL A 62 -7.32 -12.67 -7.70
N GLU A 63 -6.35 -12.07 -8.38
CA GLU A 63 -6.56 -11.18 -9.52
C GLU A 63 -6.31 -11.94 -10.83
N GLY A 64 -7.29 -11.94 -11.73
CA GLY A 64 -7.19 -12.69 -12.99
C GLY A 64 -6.75 -11.78 -14.15
N ARG A 65 -5.69 -12.16 -14.88
CA ARG A 65 -5.20 -11.42 -16.07
C ARG A 65 -4.95 -12.37 -17.24
N ALA A 66 -5.46 -12.03 -18.42
CA ALA A 66 -5.10 -12.73 -19.64
C ALA A 66 -3.66 -12.39 -20.05
N GLY A 67 -2.92 -13.38 -20.57
CA GLY A 67 -1.55 -13.18 -21.05
C GLY A 67 -0.63 -14.38 -20.81
N PRO A 68 0.60 -14.35 -21.35
CA PRO A 68 1.58 -15.40 -21.14
C PRO A 68 2.15 -15.33 -19.71
N ARG A 69 2.48 -16.50 -19.13
CA ARG A 69 3.05 -16.60 -17.77
C ARG A 69 4.27 -15.69 -17.55
N GLN A 70 5.11 -15.54 -18.57
CA GLN A 70 6.36 -14.79 -18.49
C GLN A 70 6.15 -13.31 -18.19
N GLU A 71 4.99 -12.74 -18.56
CA GLU A 71 4.64 -11.35 -18.30
C GLU A 71 4.46 -11.07 -16.81
N PHE A 72 3.90 -12.04 -16.07
CA PHE A 72 3.52 -11.88 -14.66
C PHE A 72 4.48 -12.58 -13.69
N ALA A 73 5.32 -13.50 -14.15
CA ALA A 73 6.23 -14.25 -13.29
C ALA A 73 7.16 -13.35 -12.45
N GLY A 74 7.60 -12.22 -13.01
CA GLY A 74 8.45 -11.25 -12.31
C GLY A 74 7.73 -10.42 -11.24
N TRP A 75 6.41 -10.55 -11.12
CA TRP A 75 5.60 -9.80 -10.15
C TRP A 75 5.60 -10.47 -8.78
N ILE A 76 5.96 -11.76 -8.69
CA ILE A 76 6.00 -12.50 -7.43
C ILE A 76 6.94 -11.79 -6.44
N GLY A 77 6.42 -11.52 -5.25
CA GLY A 77 7.15 -10.82 -4.21
C GLY A 77 7.22 -9.31 -4.39
N GLN A 78 6.57 -8.72 -5.40
CA GLN A 78 6.50 -7.27 -5.56
C GLN A 78 5.31 -6.65 -4.80
N THR A 79 5.45 -5.37 -4.45
CA THR A 79 4.34 -4.54 -4.00
C THR A 79 3.69 -3.87 -5.20
N ALA A 80 2.39 -4.04 -5.33
CA ALA A 80 1.58 -3.43 -6.36
C ALA A 80 0.56 -2.45 -5.76
N LYS A 81 0.29 -1.37 -6.48
CA LYS A 81 -0.78 -0.43 -6.18
C LYS A 81 -1.95 -0.73 -7.10
N PHE A 82 -3.03 -1.22 -6.52
CA PHE A 82 -4.28 -1.45 -7.24
C PHE A 82 -5.18 -0.24 -7.04
N TYR A 83 -5.72 0.34 -8.11
CA TYR A 83 -6.47 1.58 -8.01
C TYR A 83 -7.73 1.56 -8.88
N SER A 84 -8.74 2.31 -8.44
CA SER A 84 -9.94 2.64 -9.21
C SER A 84 -10.06 4.16 -9.29
N ALA A 85 -11.15 4.66 -9.87
CA ALA A 85 -11.44 6.09 -9.83
C ALA A 85 -11.69 6.64 -8.41
N LYS A 86 -11.94 5.78 -7.41
CA LYS A 86 -12.39 6.17 -6.06
C LYS A 86 -11.38 5.89 -4.96
N GLN A 87 -10.53 4.89 -5.12
CA GLN A 87 -9.62 4.44 -4.07
C GLN A 87 -8.37 3.76 -4.66
N ALA A 88 -7.36 3.60 -3.82
CA ALA A 88 -6.16 2.82 -4.14
C ALA A 88 -5.76 1.98 -2.93
N LEU A 89 -5.24 0.78 -3.18
CA LEU A 89 -4.79 -0.19 -2.20
C LEU A 89 -3.37 -0.62 -2.54
N LEU A 90 -2.57 -0.88 -1.51
CA LEU A 90 -1.30 -1.59 -1.67
C LEU A 90 -1.53 -3.07 -1.40
N VAL A 91 -1.07 -3.90 -2.32
CA VAL A 91 -1.11 -5.36 -2.20
C VAL A 91 0.27 -5.92 -2.43
N ARG A 92 0.56 -7.04 -1.77
CA ARG A 92 1.72 -7.88 -2.08
C ARG A 92 1.28 -9.00 -3.00
N ILE A 93 2.01 -9.20 -4.08
CA ILE A 93 1.79 -10.35 -4.96
C ILE A 93 2.56 -11.53 -4.37
N ILE A 94 1.84 -12.56 -3.96
CA ILE A 94 2.42 -13.68 -3.21
C ILE A 94 2.82 -14.83 -4.14
N ASP A 95 2.09 -15.03 -5.23
CA ASP A 95 2.38 -16.08 -6.21
C ASP A 95 1.65 -15.78 -7.53
N VAL A 96 1.98 -16.50 -8.60
CA VAL A 96 1.31 -16.46 -9.90
C VAL A 96 1.16 -17.87 -10.48
N HIS A 97 -0.08 -18.26 -10.73
CA HIS A 97 -0.43 -19.51 -11.41
C HIS A 97 -0.93 -19.23 -12.83
N HIS A 98 -0.63 -20.15 -13.75
CA HIS A 98 -0.95 -20.01 -15.16
C HIS A 98 -1.86 -21.15 -15.62
N TYR A 99 -2.84 -20.81 -16.46
CA TYR A 99 -3.90 -21.70 -16.93
C TYR A 99 -4.12 -21.52 -18.42
N ALA A 100 -4.45 -22.60 -19.13
CA ALA A 100 -4.69 -22.52 -20.57
C ALA A 100 -6.01 -21.82 -20.91
N THR A 101 -7.00 -21.92 -20.02
CA THR A 101 -8.34 -21.38 -20.25
C THR A 101 -8.89 -20.62 -19.04
N LEU A 102 -9.91 -19.78 -19.29
CA LEU A 102 -10.67 -19.10 -18.24
C LEU A 102 -11.34 -20.07 -17.27
N SER A 103 -11.91 -21.16 -17.79
CA SER A 103 -12.64 -22.12 -16.96
C SER A 103 -11.70 -22.90 -16.03
N GLU A 104 -10.51 -23.28 -16.51
CA GLU A 104 -9.46 -23.87 -15.69
C GLU A 104 -9.04 -22.94 -14.55
N PHE A 105 -8.77 -21.67 -14.86
CA PHE A 105 -8.41 -20.66 -13.86
C PHE A 105 -9.50 -20.52 -12.79
N LEU A 106 -10.75 -20.27 -13.19
CA LEU A 106 -11.85 -20.04 -12.24
C LEU A 106 -12.21 -21.28 -11.42
N THR A 107 -12.01 -22.48 -11.97
CA THR A 107 -12.23 -23.73 -11.24
C THR A 107 -11.10 -24.02 -10.26
N ALA A 108 -9.85 -23.88 -10.68
CA ALA A 108 -8.69 -24.22 -9.87
C ALA A 108 -8.47 -23.23 -8.72
N GLU A 109 -8.59 -21.92 -8.97
CA GLU A 109 -8.43 -20.88 -7.95
C GLU A 109 -9.69 -20.70 -7.09
N GLY A 110 -10.83 -21.21 -7.56
CA GLY A 110 -12.14 -20.95 -6.99
C GLY A 110 -12.66 -19.57 -7.37
N TRP A 111 -13.71 -19.53 -8.18
CA TRP A 111 -14.27 -18.30 -8.72
C TRP A 111 -14.68 -17.29 -7.63
N GLN A 112 -15.00 -17.73 -6.42
CA GLN A 112 -15.29 -16.85 -5.28
C GLN A 112 -14.07 -16.04 -4.82
N ASN A 113 -12.86 -16.60 -4.93
CA ASN A 113 -11.63 -15.89 -4.59
C ASN A 113 -11.27 -14.82 -5.63
N ALA A 114 -11.71 -15.03 -6.86
CA ALA A 114 -11.57 -14.07 -7.95
C ALA A 114 -12.69 -13.02 -7.95
N ALA A 115 -13.95 -13.43 -7.77
CA ALA A 115 -15.15 -12.64 -8.00
C ALA A 115 -16.23 -12.87 -6.91
N PRO A 116 -15.96 -12.55 -5.64
CA PRO A 116 -16.84 -12.92 -4.51
C PRO A 116 -18.21 -12.23 -4.51
N HIS A 117 -18.39 -11.19 -5.33
CA HIS A 117 -19.64 -10.44 -5.44
C HIS A 117 -20.60 -11.04 -6.48
N LEU A 118 -20.15 -12.01 -7.27
CA LEU A 118 -20.98 -12.71 -8.24
C LEU A 118 -21.64 -13.94 -7.60
N SER A 119 -22.71 -14.43 -8.22
CA SER A 119 -23.55 -15.47 -7.63
C SER A 119 -23.18 -16.89 -8.06
N SER A 120 -22.35 -17.04 -9.11
CA SER A 120 -22.00 -18.35 -9.66
C SER A 120 -20.74 -18.32 -10.53
N LEU A 121 -20.17 -19.50 -10.79
CA LEU A 121 -19.10 -19.69 -11.77
C LEU A 121 -19.49 -19.16 -13.16
N GLN A 122 -20.70 -19.49 -13.64
CA GLN A 122 -21.16 -19.05 -14.96
C GLN A 122 -21.29 -17.53 -15.06
N ALA A 123 -21.82 -16.87 -14.02
CA ALA A 123 -21.87 -15.40 -13.98
C ALA A 123 -20.46 -14.79 -13.97
N THR A 124 -19.51 -15.46 -13.30
CA THR A 124 -18.11 -15.05 -13.27
C THR A 124 -17.44 -15.19 -14.62
N GLU A 125 -17.58 -16.33 -15.29
CA GLU A 125 -17.08 -16.54 -16.64
C GLU A 125 -17.61 -15.47 -17.59
N LYS A 126 -18.92 -15.20 -17.55
CA LYS A 126 -19.52 -14.14 -18.38
C LYS A 126 -18.90 -12.77 -18.12
N ALA A 127 -18.74 -12.38 -16.86
CA ALA A 127 -18.14 -11.10 -16.51
C ALA A 127 -16.67 -11.00 -16.99
N TYR A 128 -15.88 -12.05 -16.86
CA TYR A 128 -14.50 -12.09 -17.39
C TYR A 128 -14.46 -11.95 -18.92
N LEU A 129 -15.41 -12.58 -19.63
CA LEU A 129 -15.48 -12.52 -21.08
C LEU A 129 -15.85 -11.13 -21.63
N GLU A 130 -16.40 -10.24 -20.80
CA GLU A 130 -16.60 -8.83 -21.16
C GLU A 130 -15.28 -8.06 -21.25
N PHE A 131 -14.26 -8.46 -20.47
CA PHE A 131 -12.91 -7.89 -20.52
C PHE A 131 -11.99 -8.61 -21.50
N TYR A 132 -12.07 -9.95 -21.52
CA TYR A 132 -11.19 -10.81 -22.31
C TYR A 132 -12.04 -11.81 -23.11
N PRO A 133 -12.34 -11.52 -24.38
CA PRO A 133 -12.98 -12.48 -25.27
C PRO A 133 -12.25 -13.83 -25.28
N GLY A 134 -12.98 -14.94 -25.45
CA GLY A 134 -12.38 -16.28 -25.30
C GLY A 134 -11.28 -16.60 -26.32
N ASP A 135 -11.39 -16.06 -27.54
CA ASP A 135 -10.34 -16.09 -28.54
C ASP A 135 -9.11 -15.27 -28.13
N TYR A 136 -9.31 -14.08 -27.55
CA TYR A 136 -8.23 -13.28 -26.98
C TYR A 136 -7.45 -14.06 -25.92
N ILE A 137 -8.14 -14.70 -24.96
CA ILE A 137 -7.49 -15.52 -23.91
C ILE A 137 -6.64 -16.63 -24.55
N ARG A 138 -7.21 -17.37 -25.50
CA ARG A 138 -6.50 -18.46 -26.19
C ARG A 138 -5.27 -17.97 -26.95
N ASP A 139 -5.43 -16.89 -27.71
CA ASP A 139 -4.41 -16.41 -28.66
C ASP A 139 -3.31 -15.60 -27.95
N HIS A 140 -3.55 -15.15 -26.71
CA HIS A 140 -2.58 -14.40 -25.88
C HIS A 140 -2.00 -15.23 -24.75
N GLY A 141 -2.08 -16.56 -24.84
CA GLY A 141 -1.33 -17.45 -23.96
C GLY A 141 -2.04 -17.84 -22.67
N GLY A 142 -3.33 -17.58 -22.51
CA GLY A 142 -4.16 -18.11 -21.41
C GLY A 142 -4.48 -17.10 -20.32
N MET A 143 -4.75 -17.60 -19.12
CA MET A 143 -5.10 -16.83 -17.92
C MET A 143 -4.05 -16.99 -16.83
N ASN A 144 -3.85 -15.94 -16.03
CA ASN A 144 -3.00 -15.95 -14.85
C ASN A 144 -3.84 -15.63 -13.62
N GLY A 145 -3.75 -16.47 -12.60
CA GLY A 145 -4.19 -16.19 -11.25
C GLY A 145 -3.06 -15.53 -10.48
N ILE A 146 -3.22 -14.25 -10.14
CA ILE A 146 -2.26 -13.46 -9.38
C ILE A 146 -2.76 -13.41 -7.95
N MET A 147 -2.12 -14.18 -7.08
CA MET A 147 -2.51 -14.25 -5.68
C MET A 147 -2.01 -13.00 -4.97
N ILE A 148 -2.89 -12.36 -4.21
CA ILE A 148 -2.63 -11.07 -3.57
C ILE A 148 -2.92 -11.13 -2.08
N SER A 149 -2.10 -10.40 -1.32
CA SER A 149 -2.32 -10.12 0.10
C SER A 149 -2.39 -8.62 0.31
N LEU A 150 -3.49 -8.13 0.88
CA LEU A 150 -3.62 -6.73 1.27
C LEU A 150 -2.48 -6.36 2.25
N GLN A 151 -1.88 -5.18 2.05
CA GLN A 151 -0.92 -4.63 2.99
C GLN A 151 -1.62 -3.68 3.96
N PRO A 152 -1.22 -3.68 5.25
CA PRO A 152 -1.79 -2.80 6.27
C PRO A 152 -1.50 -1.32 6.02
#